data_AF-M0CMC4-F1
#
_entry.id   AF-M0CMC4-F1
#
_cell.length_a   1.000
_cell.length_b   1.000
_cell.length_c   1.000
_cell.angle_alpha   90.00
_cell.angle_beta   90.00
_cell.angle_gamma   90.00
#
_symmetry.space_group_name_H-M   'P 1'
#
loop_
_entity.id
_entity.type
_entity.pdbx_description
1 polymer ?
#
loop_
_entity_poly.entity_id
_entity_poly.type
_entity_poly.pdbx_seq_one_letter_code
_entity_poly.pdbx_strand_id
1 'polypeptide(L)'
;MSLRSWATATVDFCLAALGLYLAIVPVFTVLYALVVGATLFAGPPQTAAVVVAVGGSYPFVAGDWSYRRLAVFVVALYVASGAAGLAGLALLRSMDVTLPSAVLARAGALAVAYPVAAAAAFRDRVRRRLGFRPLDADDLTGR
;
A
#
# COMPACT_ATOMS: atom_id res chain seq x y z
N MET A 1 -13.16 32.55 2.94
CA MET A 1 -12.31 31.54 2.27
C MET A 1 -11.28 32.27 1.41
N SER A 2 -10.00 31.98 1.55
CA SER A 2 -8.94 32.59 0.73
C SER A 2 -8.45 31.62 -0.35
N LEU A 3 -7.86 32.12 -1.44
CA LEU A 3 -7.23 31.30 -2.48
C LEU A 3 -6.23 30.28 -1.89
N ARG A 4 -5.54 30.69 -0.82
CA ARG A 4 -4.61 29.84 -0.07
C ARG A 4 -5.33 28.64 0.55
N SER A 5 -6.50 28.83 1.16
CA SER A 5 -7.28 27.73 1.75
C SER A 5 -7.81 26.73 0.71
N TRP A 6 -8.20 27.20 -0.47
CA TRP A 6 -8.66 26.33 -1.55
C TRP A 6 -7.50 25.52 -2.15
N ALA A 7 -6.35 26.16 -2.36
CA ALA A 7 -5.16 25.48 -2.86
C ALA A 7 -4.69 24.36 -1.92
N THR A 8 -4.67 24.61 -0.61
CA THR A 8 -4.29 23.58 0.38
C THR A 8 -5.24 22.38 0.34
N ALA A 9 -6.56 22.62 0.35
CA ALA A 9 -7.56 21.53 0.30
C ALA A 9 -7.45 20.69 -0.98
N THR A 10 -7.18 21.33 -2.13
CA THR A 10 -6.98 20.63 -3.42
C THR A 10 -5.72 19.76 -3.38
N VAL A 11 -4.62 20.26 -2.83
CA VAL A 11 -3.38 19.48 -2.68
C VAL A 11 -3.59 18.27 -1.77
N ASP A 12 -4.26 18.47 -0.63
CA ASP A 12 -4.57 17.41 0.33
C ASP A 12 -5.45 16.32 -0.28
N PHE A 13 -6.45 16.72 -1.07
CA PHE A 13 -7.27 15.80 -1.85
C PHE A 13 -6.44 15.03 -2.88
N CYS A 14 -5.63 15.71 -3.70
CA CYS A 14 -4.81 15.08 -4.73
C CYS A 14 -3.81 14.08 -4.14
N LEU A 15 -3.17 14.41 -3.02
CA LEU A 15 -2.24 13.52 -2.33
C LEU A 15 -2.93 12.28 -1.77
N ALA A 16 -4.10 12.46 -1.16
CA ALA A 16 -4.90 11.35 -0.62
C ALA A 16 -5.38 10.43 -1.75
N ALA A 17 -5.98 11.00 -2.80
CA ALA A 17 -6.45 10.25 -3.95
C ALA A 17 -5.31 9.51 -4.66
N LEU A 18 -4.15 10.16 -4.86
CA LEU A 18 -2.99 9.50 -5.46
C LEU A 18 -2.48 8.36 -4.59
N GLY A 19 -2.30 8.58 -3.29
CA GLY A 19 -1.83 7.53 -2.38
C GLY A 19 -2.78 6.33 -2.31
N LEU A 20 -4.09 6.58 -2.28
CA LEU A 20 -5.10 5.52 -2.31
C LEU A 20 -5.13 4.79 -3.64
N TYR A 21 -5.03 5.52 -4.76
CA TYR A 21 -4.95 4.92 -6.09
C TYR A 21 -3.77 3.96 -6.18
N LEU A 22 -2.58 4.40 -5.79
CA LEU A 22 -1.38 3.57 -5.74
C LEU A 22 -1.54 2.35 -4.81
N ALA A 23 -2.28 2.52 -3.70
CA ALA A 23 -2.55 1.44 -2.76
C ALA A 23 -3.52 0.37 -3.31
N ILE A 24 -4.48 0.73 -4.17
CA ILE A 24 -5.57 -0.20 -4.57
C ILE A 24 -5.46 -0.70 -6.02
N VAL A 25 -4.86 0.06 -6.93
CA VAL A 25 -4.68 -0.34 -8.35
C VAL A 25 -4.08 -1.74 -8.50
N PRO A 26 -3.04 -2.13 -7.72
CA PRO A 26 -2.47 -3.48 -7.85
C PRO A 26 -3.50 -4.57 -7.59
N VAL A 27 -4.32 -4.42 -6.53
CA VAL A 27 -5.35 -5.42 -6.19
C VAL A 27 -6.48 -5.42 -7.21
N PHE A 28 -6.93 -4.25 -7.68
CA PHE A 28 -7.97 -4.15 -8.71
C PHE A 28 -7.55 -4.82 -10.01
N THR A 29 -6.30 -4.62 -10.41
CA THR A 29 -5.74 -5.24 -11.63
C THR A 29 -5.73 -6.76 -11.52
N VAL A 30 -5.29 -7.31 -10.38
CA VAL A 30 -5.24 -8.76 -10.17
C VAL A 30 -6.63 -9.36 -10.04
N LEU A 31 -7.52 -8.74 -9.27
CA LEU A 31 -8.90 -9.24 -9.08
C LEU A 31 -9.65 -9.26 -10.41
N TYR A 32 -9.54 -8.20 -11.21
CA TYR A 32 -10.16 -8.15 -12.52
C TYR A 32 -9.64 -9.27 -13.44
N ALA A 33 -8.32 -9.45 -13.50
CA ALA A 33 -7.71 -10.53 -14.29
C ALA A 33 -8.18 -11.92 -13.86
N LEU A 34 -8.32 -12.15 -12.54
CA LEU A 34 -8.81 -13.42 -12.00
C LEU A 34 -10.30 -13.66 -12.31
N VAL A 35 -11.14 -12.63 -12.18
CA VAL A 35 -12.59 -12.75 -12.39
C VAL A 35 -12.95 -12.93 -13.87
N VAL A 36 -12.26 -12.21 -14.75
CA VAL A 36 -12.58 -12.17 -16.20
C VAL A 36 -11.72 -13.15 -17.00
N GLY A 37 -10.71 -13.78 -16.39
CA GLY A 37 -9.75 -14.63 -17.11
C GLY A 37 -8.86 -13.83 -18.07
N ALA A 38 -8.65 -12.54 -17.77
CA ALA A 38 -7.89 -11.63 -18.62
C ALA A 38 -6.40 -11.64 -18.28
N THR A 39 -5.58 -11.04 -19.15
CA THR A 39 -4.17 -10.79 -18.85
C THR A 39 -4.01 -9.66 -17.83
N LEU A 40 -2.85 -9.62 -17.17
CA LEU A 40 -2.47 -8.44 -16.41
C LEU A 40 -2.52 -7.22 -17.34
N PHE A 41 -3.08 -6.11 -16.85
CA PHE A 41 -3.26 -4.83 -17.56
C PHE A 41 -4.42 -4.75 -18.58
N ALA A 42 -5.27 -5.77 -18.70
CA ALA A 42 -6.53 -5.61 -19.43
C ALA A 42 -7.42 -4.52 -18.76
N GLY A 43 -7.86 -3.52 -19.53
CA GLY A 43 -8.84 -2.50 -19.10
C GLY A 43 -10.19 -3.16 -18.72
N PRO A 44 -10.98 -2.63 -17.75
CA PRO A 44 -11.02 -1.26 -17.21
C PRO A 44 -10.73 -1.08 -15.69
N PRO A 45 -9.93 -1.91 -15.00
CA PRO A 45 -9.80 -1.87 -13.53
C PRO A 45 -9.23 -0.55 -12.98
N GLN A 46 -8.53 0.23 -13.81
CA GLN A 46 -7.95 1.52 -13.43
C GLN A 46 -9.01 2.57 -13.10
N THR A 47 -10.11 2.62 -13.86
CA THR A 47 -11.20 3.59 -13.62
C THR A 47 -11.90 3.31 -12.29
N ALA A 48 -12.17 2.03 -11.99
CA ALA A 48 -12.75 1.63 -10.71
C ALA A 48 -11.82 2.00 -9.54
N ALA A 49 -10.51 1.78 -9.70
CA ALA A 49 -9.53 2.22 -8.72
C ALA A 49 -9.53 3.76 -8.53
N VAL A 50 -9.62 4.55 -9.60
CA VAL A 50 -9.73 6.02 -9.46
C VAL A 50 -10.97 6.41 -8.66
N VAL A 51 -12.14 5.83 -8.97
CA VAL A 51 -13.39 6.14 -8.26
C VAL A 51 -13.27 5.83 -6.77
N VAL A 52 -12.73 4.66 -6.42
CA VAL A 52 -12.55 4.26 -5.01
C VAL A 52 -11.51 5.15 -4.32
N ALA A 53 -10.43 5.53 -4.99
CA ALA A 53 -9.41 6.40 -4.43
C ALA A 53 -9.95 7.82 -4.18
N VAL A 54 -10.72 8.36 -5.12
CA VAL A 54 -11.37 9.67 -4.98
C VAL A 54 -12.39 9.64 -3.85
N GLY A 55 -13.30 8.65 -3.82
CA GLY A 55 -14.30 8.53 -2.75
C GLY A 55 -13.68 8.28 -1.37
N GLY A 56 -12.61 7.49 -1.31
CA GLY A 56 -11.88 7.16 -0.08
C GLY A 56 -10.96 8.27 0.44
N SER A 57 -10.76 9.37 -0.31
CA SER A 57 -9.88 10.46 0.09
C SER A 57 -10.44 11.32 1.23
N TYR A 58 -11.76 11.31 1.42
CA TYR A 58 -12.45 12.19 2.36
C TYR A 58 -11.89 12.13 3.81
N PRO A 59 -11.66 10.96 4.43
CA PRO A 59 -11.13 10.90 5.80
C PRO A 59 -9.72 11.50 5.95
N PHE A 60 -8.94 11.57 4.87
CA PHE A 60 -7.63 12.23 4.91
C PHE A 60 -7.78 13.75 4.88
N VAL A 61 -8.64 14.26 3.99
CA VAL A 61 -8.93 15.69 3.86
C VAL A 61 -9.65 16.23 5.10
N ALA A 62 -10.51 15.42 5.73
CA ALA A 62 -11.17 15.74 7.00
C ALA A 62 -10.22 15.70 8.21
N GLY A 63 -9.00 15.17 8.06
CA GLY A 63 -8.00 15.08 9.12
C GLY A 63 -8.16 13.86 10.04
N ASP A 64 -9.13 12.97 9.78
CA ASP A 64 -9.34 11.76 10.57
C ASP A 64 -8.20 10.75 10.36
N TRP A 65 -7.65 10.69 9.15
CA TRP A 65 -6.64 9.72 8.72
C TRP A 65 -5.29 10.37 8.40
N SER A 66 -4.21 9.62 8.63
CA SER A 66 -2.85 10.15 8.54
C SER A 66 -2.21 9.97 7.15
N TYR A 67 -1.86 11.07 6.50
CA TYR A 67 -1.05 11.09 5.27
C TYR A 67 0.29 10.37 5.43
N ARG A 68 0.94 10.52 6.59
CA ARG A 68 2.20 9.83 6.92
C ARG A 68 2.02 8.31 6.85
N ARG A 69 0.92 7.79 7.41
CA ARG A 69 0.65 6.35 7.37
C ARG A 69 0.35 5.87 5.96
N LEU A 70 -0.41 6.65 5.17
CA LEU A 70 -0.66 6.34 3.77
C LEU A 70 0.64 6.29 2.96
N ALA A 71 1.52 7.28 3.13
CA ALA A 71 2.82 7.31 2.46
C ALA A 71 3.70 6.09 2.83
N VAL A 72 3.81 5.77 4.14
CA VAL A 72 4.54 4.59 4.60
C VAL A 72 3.93 3.32 4.03
N PHE A 73 2.60 3.20 4.03
CA PHE A 73 1.90 2.06 3.47
C PHE A 73 2.23 1.87 1.99
N VAL A 74 2.09 2.92 1.18
CA VAL A 74 2.36 2.87 -0.26
C VAL A 74 3.81 2.47 -0.51
N VAL A 75 4.79 3.15 0.11
CA VAL A 75 6.21 2.81 -0.08
C VAL A 75 6.49 1.36 0.31
N ALA A 76 6.01 0.93 1.48
CA ALA A 76 6.20 -0.44 1.94
C ALA A 76 5.52 -1.46 1.03
N LEU A 77 4.34 -1.15 0.47
CA LEU A 77 3.62 -2.02 -0.46
C LEU A 77 4.47 -2.28 -1.72
N TYR A 78 5.00 -1.24 -2.35
CA TYR A 78 5.80 -1.41 -3.56
C TYR A 78 7.14 -2.11 -3.28
N VAL A 79 7.81 -1.77 -2.18
CA VAL A 79 9.07 -2.44 -1.76
C VAL A 79 8.82 -3.91 -1.46
N ALA A 80 7.82 -4.23 -0.62
CA ALA A 80 7.50 -5.60 -0.26
C ALA A 80 7.00 -6.41 -1.46
N SER A 81 6.27 -5.79 -2.38
CA SER A 81 5.82 -6.44 -3.60
C SER A 81 6.98 -6.79 -4.53
N GLY A 82 7.96 -5.90 -4.68
CA GLY A 82 9.20 -6.19 -5.40
C GLY A 82 10.02 -7.28 -4.74
N ALA A 83 10.21 -7.20 -3.42
CA ALA A 83 10.95 -8.20 -2.65
C ALA A 83 10.30 -9.60 -2.72
N ALA A 84 8.98 -9.68 -2.55
CA ALA A 84 8.24 -10.94 -2.65
C ALA A 84 8.30 -11.52 -4.07
N GLY A 85 8.23 -10.67 -5.10
CA GLY A 85 8.38 -11.10 -6.49
C GLY A 85 9.76 -11.70 -6.77
N LEU A 86 10.83 -11.02 -6.35
CA LEU A 86 12.20 -11.51 -6.53
C LEU A 86 12.48 -12.78 -5.72
N ALA A 87 12.04 -12.82 -4.45
CA ALA A 87 12.18 -14.01 -3.61
C ALA A 87 11.41 -15.21 -4.16
N GLY A 88 10.17 -15.00 -4.63
CA GLY A 88 9.37 -16.05 -5.25
C GLY A 88 10.02 -16.59 -6.53
N LEU A 89 10.56 -15.72 -7.37
CA LEU A 89 11.29 -16.13 -8.57
C LEU A 89 12.55 -16.95 -8.24
N ALA A 90 13.31 -16.52 -7.23
CA ALA A 90 14.50 -17.26 -6.78
C ALA A 90 14.15 -18.66 -6.25
N LEU A 91 13.08 -18.75 -5.44
CA LEU A 91 12.59 -20.01 -4.88
C LEU A 91 12.12 -20.98 -5.98
N LEU A 92 11.29 -20.51 -6.90
CA LEU A 92 10.78 -21.33 -8.00
C LEU A 92 11.91 -21.86 -8.88
N ARG A 93 12.89 -21.01 -9.17
CA ARG A 93 14.10 -21.41 -9.91
C ARG A 93 14.91 -22.46 -9.16
N SER A 94 15.02 -22.39 -7.83
CA SER A 94 15.75 -23.42 -7.06
C SER A 94 15.03 -24.77 -6.99
N MET A 95 13.73 -24.81 -7.27
CA MET A 95 12.90 -26.01 -7.21
C MET A 95 12.59 -26.59 -8.59
N ASP A 96 13.12 -26.00 -9.67
CA ASP A 96 12.75 -26.31 -11.06
C ASP A 96 11.22 -26.29 -11.32
N VAL A 97 10.49 -25.45 -10.58
CA VAL A 97 9.04 -25.28 -10.71
C VAL A 97 8.73 -24.13 -11.66
N THR A 98 7.87 -24.37 -12.65
CA THR A 98 7.39 -23.34 -13.57
C THR A 98 6.30 -22.48 -12.94
N LEU A 99 6.25 -21.21 -13.33
CA LEU A 99 5.19 -20.31 -12.89
C LEU A 99 3.86 -20.66 -13.54
N PRO A 100 2.80 -20.92 -12.75
CA PRO A 100 1.50 -21.33 -13.30
C PRO A 100 0.84 -20.21 -14.12
N SER A 101 0.95 -18.95 -13.68
CA SER A 101 0.62 -17.77 -14.50
C SER A 101 1.19 -16.50 -13.88
N ALA A 102 1.37 -15.45 -14.70
CA ALA A 102 1.79 -14.13 -14.21
C ALA A 102 0.75 -13.52 -13.24
N VAL A 103 -0.54 -13.78 -13.46
CA VAL A 103 -1.62 -13.31 -12.59
C VAL A 103 -1.51 -13.94 -11.20
N LEU A 104 -1.33 -15.26 -11.12
CA LEU A 104 -1.16 -15.97 -9.84
C LEU A 104 0.13 -15.55 -9.13
N ALA A 105 1.22 -15.35 -9.87
CA ALA A 105 2.47 -14.82 -9.33
C ALA A 105 2.26 -13.45 -8.65
N ARG A 106 1.56 -12.56 -9.36
CA ARG A 106 1.27 -11.21 -8.86
C ARG A 106 0.33 -11.27 -7.65
N ALA A 107 -0.68 -12.13 -7.68
CA ALA A 107 -1.58 -12.35 -6.56
C ALA A 107 -0.82 -12.81 -5.31
N GLY A 108 0.07 -13.79 -5.44
CA GLY A 108 0.91 -14.29 -4.35
C GLY A 108 1.82 -13.20 -3.78
N ALA A 109 2.49 -12.42 -4.65
CA ALA A 109 3.33 -11.32 -4.21
C ALA A 109 2.53 -10.24 -3.46
N LEU A 110 1.31 -9.91 -3.91
CA LEU A 110 0.44 -8.96 -3.23
C LEU A 110 -0.09 -9.52 -1.89
N ALA A 111 -0.41 -10.81 -1.82
CA ALA A 111 -0.86 -11.46 -0.59
C ALA A 111 0.18 -11.35 0.53
N VAL A 112 1.47 -11.29 0.20
CA VAL A 112 2.55 -11.01 1.15
C VAL A 112 2.72 -9.49 1.37
N ALA A 113 2.70 -8.70 0.30
CA ALA A 113 3.02 -7.28 0.37
C ALA A 113 2.00 -6.44 1.15
N TYR A 114 0.69 -6.71 1.02
CA TYR A 114 -0.34 -5.96 1.73
C TYR A 114 -0.25 -6.07 3.26
N PRO A 115 -0.13 -7.28 3.85
CA PRO A 115 0.12 -7.42 5.28
C PRO A 115 1.41 -6.74 5.75
N VAL A 116 2.51 -6.87 4.98
CA VAL A 116 3.79 -6.22 5.31
C VAL A 116 3.66 -4.69 5.30
N ALA A 117 3.00 -4.14 4.29
CA ALA A 117 2.72 -2.71 4.18
C ALA A 117 1.85 -2.19 5.34
N ALA A 118 0.82 -2.96 5.71
CA ALA A 118 -0.01 -2.64 6.87
C ALA A 118 0.81 -2.67 8.17
N ALA A 119 1.63 -3.71 8.37
CA ALA A 119 2.51 -3.80 9.54
C ALA A 119 3.47 -2.61 9.62
N ALA A 120 4.06 -2.20 8.49
CA ALA A 120 4.94 -1.03 8.42
C ALA A 120 4.20 0.27 8.77
N ALA A 121 3.02 0.50 8.19
CA ALA A 121 2.23 1.72 8.41
C ALA A 121 1.68 1.84 9.84
N PHE A 122 1.42 0.72 10.51
CA PHE A 122 0.87 0.66 11.87
C PHE A 122 1.88 0.22 12.93
N ARG A 123 3.18 0.20 12.60
CA ARG A 123 4.26 -0.30 13.49
C ARG A 123 4.22 0.32 14.89
N ASP A 124 3.93 1.63 14.99
CA ASP A 124 3.94 2.36 16.26
C ASP A 124 2.75 1.97 17.15
N ARG A 125 1.66 1.47 16.55
CA ARG A 125 0.50 0.96 17.27
C ARG A 125 0.74 -0.48 17.73
N VAL A 126 1.41 -1.28 16.90
CA VAL A 126 1.83 -2.65 17.22
C VAL A 126 2.85 -2.63 18.36
N ARG A 127 3.90 -1.81 18.26
CA ARG A 127 4.93 -1.66 19.32
C ARG A 127 4.34 -1.26 20.66
N ARG A 128 3.44 -0.25 20.67
CA ARG A 128 2.74 0.18 21.89
C ARG A 128 1.89 -0.92 22.50
N ARG A 129 1.16 -1.69 21.69
CA ARG A 129 0.34 -2.82 22.18
C ARG A 129 1.17 -3.97 22.74
N LEU A 130 2.38 -4.16 22.22
CA LEU A 130 3.32 -5.18 22.69
C LEU A 130 4.18 -4.71 23.88
N GLY A 131 3.91 -3.53 24.44
CA GLY A 131 4.62 -3.00 25.61
C GLY A 131 6.03 -2.48 25.30
N PHE A 132 6.42 -2.36 24.03
CA PHE A 132 7.67 -1.71 23.67
C PHE A 132 7.54 -0.20 23.88
N ARG A 133 8.05 0.28 25.01
CA ARG A 133 8.24 1.71 25.27
C ARG A 133 9.28 2.25 24.27
N PRO A 134 9.06 3.40 23.61
CA PRO A 134 10.14 4.07 22.91
C PRO A 134 11.25 4.36 23.93
N LEU A 135 12.51 4.08 23.57
CA LEU A 135 13.66 4.50 24.39
C LEU A 135 13.60 6.02 24.47
N ASP A 136 13.32 6.54 25.65
CA ASP A 136 13.36 7.98 25.88
C ASP A 136 14.84 8.41 25.77
N ALA A 137 15.12 9.61 25.27
CA ALA A 137 16.51 10.09 25.14
C ALA A 137 17.24 10.13 26.50
N ASP A 138 16.48 10.17 27.59
CA ASP A 138 16.95 10.10 28.97
C ASP A 138 17.49 8.70 29.33
N ASP A 139 16.92 7.62 28.76
CA ASP A 139 17.42 6.24 28.96
C ASP A 139 18.81 6.02 28.34
N LEU A 140 19.17 6.82 27.32
CA LEU A 140 20.47 6.75 26.66
C LEU A 140 21.54 7.61 27.34
N THR A 141 21.15 8.52 28.23
CA THR A 141 22.07 9.45 28.92
C THR A 141 22.30 9.13 30.39
N GLY A 142 21.59 8.14 30.95
CA GLY A 142 21.92 7.55 32.26
C GLY A 142 22.00 8.58 33.39
N ARG A 143 21.00 9.44 33.51
CA ARG A 143 20.84 10.35 34.66
C ARG A 143 19.51 10.14 35.36
#